data_AF-A0A667GDR3-F1
#
_entry.id   AF-A0A667GDR3-F1
#
_cell.length_a   1.000
_cell.length_b   1.000
_cell.length_c   1.000
_cell.angle_alpha   90.00
_cell.angle_beta   90.00
_cell.angle_gamma   90.00
#
_symmetry.space_group_name_H-M   'P 1'
#
loop_
_entity.id
_entity.type
_entity.pdbx_description
1 polymer ?
#
loop_
_entity_poly.entity_id
_entity_poly.type
_entity_poly.pdbx_seq_one_letter_code
_entity_poly.pdbx_strand_id
1 'polypeptide(L)'
;MSRGDDLQSQALTKPAFSETQASALVESVFGLKVSKIQPLPSYDDQNFHVCISRTKDITDGPTEYVLKISNTESSKTPELIEVQSHIIMFLRAAGFPTASVCRTKGDNLTSLVSTDSGSEIASYLVRLLTYLPGRPIAEIPISPQLLYEIGRLAGKLDKTLEKFHHPKLSCLRRENFIWNLKNVPLLEKYLYALGQSRNREIVTQVIQLFKGEVLTKLGDFRECVNHGDLNDHNILVEAIKSAPEGATYHVSGI
;
A
#
# COMPACT_ATOMS: atom_id res chain seq x y z
N MET A 1 7.62 -41.90 13.61
CA MET A 1 8.09 -40.97 12.57
C MET A 1 6.88 -40.35 11.90
N SER A 2 6.51 -39.14 12.30
CA SER A 2 5.65 -38.27 11.49
C SER A 2 6.20 -36.88 11.72
N ARG A 3 6.94 -36.38 10.73
CA ARG A 3 7.48 -35.03 10.74
C ARG A 3 6.28 -34.10 10.75
N GLY A 4 6.17 -33.27 11.79
CA GLY A 4 5.33 -32.09 11.71
C GLY A 4 5.83 -31.28 10.53
N ASP A 5 4.94 -30.99 9.59
CA ASP A 5 5.19 -29.96 8.60
C ASP A 5 5.33 -28.64 9.36
N ASP A 6 6.58 -28.30 9.66
CA ASP A 6 6.99 -26.93 9.95
C ASP A 6 6.59 -26.11 8.73
N LEU A 7 5.41 -25.52 8.78
CA LEU A 7 5.06 -24.36 7.98
C LEU A 7 6.01 -23.25 8.38
N GLN A 8 7.23 -23.29 7.83
CA GLN A 8 8.08 -22.11 7.72
C GLN A 8 7.27 -21.10 6.91
N SER A 9 6.53 -20.26 7.61
CA SER A 9 6.21 -18.93 7.13
C SER A 9 7.54 -18.34 6.69
N GLN A 10 7.81 -18.25 5.39
CA GLN A 10 8.91 -17.44 4.89
C GLN A 10 8.74 -16.07 5.53
N ALA A 11 9.63 -15.75 6.47
CA ALA A 11 9.48 -14.56 7.27
C ALA A 11 9.55 -13.37 6.30
N LEU A 12 8.42 -12.65 6.17
CA LEU A 12 8.41 -11.34 5.53
C LEU A 12 9.47 -10.50 6.23
N THR A 13 10.62 -10.37 5.58
CA THR A 13 11.73 -9.65 6.19
C THR A 13 11.56 -8.20 5.81
N LYS A 14 10.98 -7.46 6.74
CA LYS A 14 10.84 -6.01 6.64
C LYS A 14 12.23 -5.40 6.43
N PRO A 15 12.41 -4.48 5.46
CA PRO A 15 13.69 -3.81 5.26
C PRO A 15 14.06 -3.00 6.50
N ALA A 16 15.37 -2.96 6.80
CA ALA A 16 15.93 -2.27 7.97
C ALA A 16 16.99 -1.25 7.56
N PHE A 17 16.72 -0.47 6.50
CA PHE A 17 17.63 0.59 6.05
C PHE A 17 17.65 1.71 7.09
N SER A 18 18.83 2.23 7.39
CA SER A 18 19.00 3.49 8.12
C SER A 18 18.67 4.68 7.23
N GLU A 19 18.44 5.84 7.84
CA GLU A 19 18.25 7.11 7.13
C GLU A 19 19.42 7.43 6.18
N THR A 20 20.66 7.14 6.60
CA THR A 20 21.87 7.32 5.77
C THR A 20 21.84 6.41 4.54
N GLN A 21 21.52 5.13 4.71
CA GLN A 21 21.42 4.19 3.59
C GLN A 21 20.27 4.55 2.65
N ALA A 22 19.11 4.94 3.20
CA ALA A 22 17.95 5.37 2.42
C ALA A 22 18.24 6.67 1.65
N SER A 23 18.99 7.61 2.22
CA SER A 23 19.42 8.83 1.52
C SER A 23 20.35 8.50 0.34
N ALA A 24 21.36 7.66 0.57
CA ALA A 24 22.27 7.21 -0.48
C ALA A 24 21.52 6.45 -1.60
N LEU A 25 20.48 5.70 -1.24
CA LEU A 25 19.61 5.01 -2.19
C LEU A 25 18.86 5.98 -3.09
N VAL A 26 18.27 7.04 -2.53
CA VAL A 26 17.58 8.08 -3.31
C VAL A 26 18.55 8.76 -4.28
N GLU A 27 19.72 9.17 -3.80
CA GLU A 27 20.71 9.87 -4.62
C GLU A 27 21.29 8.99 -5.73
N SER A 28 21.58 7.73 -5.43
CA SER A 28 22.14 6.78 -6.40
C SER A 28 21.11 6.38 -7.47
N VAL A 29 19.91 5.96 -7.06
CA VAL A 29 18.88 5.40 -7.95
C VAL A 29 18.08 6.48 -8.69
N PHE A 30 17.74 7.58 -8.02
CA PHE A 30 16.84 8.62 -8.56
C PHE A 30 17.56 9.93 -8.88
N GLY A 31 18.78 10.16 -8.37
CA GLY A 31 19.57 11.35 -8.71
C GLY A 31 19.13 12.61 -8.01
N LEU A 32 18.33 12.48 -6.95
CA LEU A 32 17.83 13.61 -6.18
C LEU A 32 18.65 13.77 -4.90
N LYS A 33 19.26 14.94 -4.73
CA LYS A 33 20.06 15.26 -3.54
C LYS A 33 19.17 15.41 -2.32
N VAL A 34 19.34 14.56 -1.32
CA VAL A 34 18.49 14.54 -0.12
C VAL A 34 18.91 15.66 0.82
N SER A 35 17.95 16.49 1.25
CA SER A 35 18.17 17.51 2.29
C SER A 35 17.76 17.01 3.68
N LYS A 36 16.68 16.22 3.74
CA LYS A 36 16.16 15.59 4.96
C LYS A 36 15.47 14.29 4.60
N ILE A 37 15.61 13.29 5.45
CA ILE A 37 14.85 12.04 5.36
C ILE A 37 14.37 11.67 6.76
N GLN A 38 13.19 11.06 6.86
CA GLN A 38 12.67 10.53 8.12
C GLN A 38 11.80 9.30 7.85
N PRO A 39 11.80 8.29 8.72
CA PRO A 39 10.93 7.13 8.56
C PRO A 39 9.46 7.54 8.61
N LEU A 40 8.63 6.85 7.82
CA LEU A 40 7.18 6.90 7.90
C LEU A 40 6.65 5.58 8.48
N PRO A 41 5.46 5.58 9.10
CA PRO A 41 4.78 4.35 9.49
C PRO A 41 4.67 3.38 8.31
N SER A 42 4.95 2.11 8.59
CA SER A 42 4.87 1.04 7.60
C SER A 42 4.68 -0.31 8.30
N TYR A 43 4.04 -1.26 7.61
CA TYR A 43 3.81 -2.61 8.12
C TYR A 43 4.92 -3.56 7.66
N ASP A 44 4.73 -4.28 6.55
CA ASP A 44 5.72 -5.23 5.99
C ASP A 44 6.87 -4.51 5.26
N ASP A 45 6.60 -3.36 4.64
CA ASP A 45 7.56 -2.57 3.87
C ASP A 45 8.29 -1.53 4.75
N GLN A 46 9.24 -0.78 4.19
CA GLN A 46 9.84 0.38 4.83
C GLN A 46 9.62 1.63 3.99
N ASN A 47 9.05 2.67 4.62
CA ASN A 47 8.73 3.93 3.96
C ASN A 47 9.53 5.07 4.59
N PHE A 48 9.96 6.04 3.77
CA PHE A 48 10.59 7.27 4.24
C PHE A 48 9.96 8.48 3.58
N HIS A 49 9.74 9.54 4.36
CA HIS A 49 9.51 10.87 3.84
C HIS A 49 10.85 11.50 3.48
N VAL A 50 11.00 11.94 2.24
CA VAL A 50 12.24 12.46 1.66
C VAL A 50 12.01 13.89 1.20
N CYS A 51 12.77 14.83 1.76
CA CYS A 51 12.88 16.20 1.24
C CYS A 51 14.18 16.32 0.44
N ILE A 52 14.13 16.99 -0.71
CA ILE A 52 15.29 17.20 -1.57
C ILE A 52 15.75 18.66 -1.55
N SER A 53 17.04 18.87 -1.79
CA SER A 53 17.58 20.22 -1.99
C SER A 53 17.23 20.70 -3.40
N ARG A 54 16.67 21.91 -3.54
CA ARG A 54 16.58 22.57 -4.85
C ARG A 54 17.99 22.96 -5.30
N THR A 55 18.46 22.40 -6.40
CA THR A 55 19.71 22.82 -7.06
C THR A 55 19.39 23.86 -8.13
N LYS A 56 20.42 24.55 -8.65
CA LYS A 56 20.24 25.51 -9.76
C LYS A 56 19.62 24.87 -11.01
N ASP A 57 19.76 23.56 -11.15
CA ASP A 57 19.23 22.78 -12.29
C ASP A 57 17.81 22.22 -12.04
N ILE A 58 17.32 22.23 -10.79
CA ILE A 58 15.99 21.76 -10.40
C ILE A 58 15.22 22.93 -9.78
N THR A 59 14.69 23.79 -10.65
CA THR A 59 13.91 24.97 -10.24
C THR A 59 12.41 24.69 -10.18
N ASP A 60 11.93 23.74 -10.98
CA ASP A 60 10.52 23.33 -11.08
C ASP A 60 10.32 21.86 -10.69
N GLY A 61 9.27 21.59 -9.92
CA GLY A 61 8.88 20.23 -9.50
C GLY A 61 8.65 20.08 -7.99
N PRO A 62 8.20 18.89 -7.55
CA PRO A 62 8.00 18.59 -6.14
C PRO A 62 9.35 18.54 -5.40
N THR A 63 9.35 18.98 -4.14
CA THR A 63 10.53 18.90 -3.26
C THR A 63 10.42 17.80 -2.22
N GLU A 64 9.29 17.11 -2.17
CA GLU A 64 8.96 16.12 -1.16
C GLU A 64 8.48 14.83 -1.83
N TYR A 65 8.96 13.70 -1.32
CA TYR A 65 8.76 12.37 -1.89
C TYR A 65 8.56 11.33 -0.79
N VAL A 66 8.03 10.18 -1.17
CA VAL A 66 7.99 8.97 -0.35
C VAL A 66 8.85 7.91 -1.03
N LEU A 67 9.96 7.54 -0.39
CA LEU A 67 10.72 6.34 -0.76
C LEU A 67 10.00 5.13 -0.17
N LYS A 68 9.64 4.16 -1.00
CA LYS A 68 9.11 2.86 -0.56
C LYS A 68 10.12 1.77 -0.90
N ILE A 69 10.51 1.00 0.10
CA ILE A 69 11.37 -0.18 0.00
C ILE A 69 10.48 -1.38 0.32
N SER A 70 10.22 -2.21 -0.68
CA SER A 70 9.34 -3.37 -0.54
C SER A 70 10.05 -4.49 0.23
N ASN A 71 9.36 -5.25 1.05
CA ASN A 71 9.91 -6.43 1.72
C ASN A 71 10.50 -7.47 0.75
N THR A 72 11.34 -8.37 1.26
CA THR A 72 12.06 -9.37 0.44
C THR A 72 11.13 -10.28 -0.37
N GLU A 73 9.99 -10.68 0.19
CA GLU A 73 9.04 -11.57 -0.49
C GLU A 73 8.34 -10.86 -1.65
N SER A 74 7.80 -9.67 -1.41
CA SER A 74 7.16 -8.86 -2.46
C SER A 74 8.15 -8.45 -3.54
N SER A 75 9.43 -8.34 -3.18
CA SER A 75 10.52 -8.03 -4.12
C SER A 75 10.83 -9.18 -5.09
N LYS A 76 10.36 -10.41 -4.81
CA LYS A 76 10.44 -11.55 -5.75
C LYS A 76 9.39 -11.46 -6.87
N THR A 77 8.42 -10.56 -6.78
CA THR A 77 7.34 -10.41 -7.77
C THR A 77 7.27 -8.97 -8.29
N PRO A 78 8.22 -8.55 -9.14
CA PRO A 78 8.27 -7.18 -9.68
C PRO A 78 7.01 -6.76 -10.42
N GLU A 79 6.30 -7.70 -11.04
CA GLU A 79 5.02 -7.47 -11.72
C GLU A 79 3.96 -6.90 -10.77
N LEU A 80 3.97 -7.30 -9.50
CA LEU A 80 3.03 -6.79 -8.50
C LEU A 80 3.24 -5.28 -8.27
N ILE A 81 4.49 -4.86 -8.11
CA ILE A 81 4.84 -3.45 -7.88
C ILE A 81 4.65 -2.62 -9.16
N GLU A 82 4.92 -3.21 -10.32
CA GLU A 82 4.65 -2.62 -11.64
C GLU A 82 3.16 -2.32 -11.81
N VAL A 83 2.29 -3.31 -11.59
CA VAL A 83 0.83 -3.15 -11.72
C VAL A 83 0.31 -2.10 -10.75
N GLN A 84 0.76 -2.12 -9.48
CA GLN A 84 0.39 -1.08 -8.50
C GLN A 84 0.80 0.33 -8.99
N SER A 85 1.99 0.46 -9.57
CA SER A 85 2.48 1.74 -10.08
C SER A 85 1.65 2.24 -11.28
N HIS A 86 1.24 1.33 -12.17
CA HIS A 86 0.34 1.65 -13.28
C HIS A 86 -1.07 2.03 -12.81
N ILE A 87 -1.59 1.40 -11.74
CA ILE A 87 -2.86 1.78 -11.13
C ILE A 87 -2.79 3.22 -10.61
N ILE A 88 -1.73 3.58 -9.89
CA ILE A 88 -1.51 4.96 -9.39
C ILE A 88 -1.54 5.97 -10.55
N MET A 89 -0.80 5.67 -11.63
CA MET A 89 -0.75 6.53 -12.83
C MET A 89 -2.10 6.63 -13.54
N PHE A 90 -2.82 5.52 -13.67
CA PHE A 90 -4.15 5.47 -14.27
C PHE A 90 -5.17 6.30 -13.49
N LEU A 91 -5.20 6.13 -12.16
CA LEU A 91 -6.08 6.91 -11.29
C LEU A 91 -5.75 8.40 -11.33
N ARG A 92 -4.46 8.76 -11.36
CA ARG A 92 -4.04 10.16 -11.54
C ARG A 92 -4.56 10.76 -12.84
N ALA A 93 -4.43 10.02 -13.94
CA ALA A 93 -4.96 10.43 -15.24
C ALA A 93 -6.49 10.57 -15.25
N ALA A 94 -7.19 9.81 -14.41
CA ALA A 94 -8.63 9.93 -14.18
C ALA A 94 -9.02 11.05 -13.18
N GLY A 95 -8.05 11.84 -12.71
CA GLY A 95 -8.27 12.99 -11.83
C GLY A 95 -8.40 12.65 -10.35
N PHE A 96 -7.92 11.49 -9.91
CA PHE A 96 -7.81 11.18 -8.49
C PHE A 96 -6.57 11.85 -7.88
N PRO A 97 -6.64 12.22 -6.59
CA PRO A 97 -5.50 12.81 -5.88
C PRO A 97 -4.50 11.73 -5.45
N THR A 98 -3.90 11.03 -6.41
CA THR A 98 -2.86 10.02 -6.13
C THR A 98 -1.46 10.61 -6.34
N ALA A 99 -0.46 10.02 -5.70
CA ALA A 99 0.94 10.39 -5.91
C ALA A 99 1.38 10.17 -7.38
N SER A 100 2.44 10.86 -7.81
CA SER A 100 3.10 10.55 -9.08
C SER A 100 4.22 9.53 -8.84
N VAL A 101 4.33 8.53 -9.72
CA VAL A 101 5.45 7.58 -9.69
C VAL A 101 6.66 8.22 -10.35
N CYS A 102 7.75 8.34 -9.60
CA CYS A 102 8.99 8.94 -10.08
C CYS A 102 9.86 7.88 -10.75
N ARG A 103 10.50 8.27 -11.85
CA ARG A 103 11.39 7.38 -12.59
C ARG A 103 12.78 7.37 -12.01
N THR A 104 13.46 6.23 -12.09
CA THR A 104 14.88 6.09 -11.77
C THR A 104 15.74 6.78 -12.83
N LYS A 105 17.03 6.95 -12.58
CA LYS A 105 18.00 7.43 -13.59
C LYS A 105 18.02 6.58 -14.86
N GLY A 106 17.70 5.29 -14.73
CA GLY A 106 17.60 4.35 -15.85
C GLY A 106 16.23 4.34 -16.53
N ASP A 107 15.36 5.33 -16.27
CA ASP A 107 14.02 5.47 -16.84
C ASP A 107 13.05 4.31 -16.49
N ASN A 108 13.24 3.68 -15.33
CA ASN A 108 12.35 2.62 -14.83
C ASN A 108 11.43 3.13 -13.71
N LEU A 109 10.29 2.47 -13.48
CA LEU A 109 9.38 2.80 -12.36
C LEU A 109 9.87 2.28 -11.00
N THR A 110 10.76 1.30 -11.02
CA THR A 110 11.33 0.63 -9.84
C THR A 110 12.81 0.34 -10.07
N SER A 111 13.56 0.10 -9.00
CA SER A 111 14.90 -0.49 -9.06
C SER A 111 14.99 -1.67 -8.09
N LEU A 112 15.67 -2.74 -8.48
CA LEU A 112 16.06 -3.81 -7.55
C LEU A 112 17.41 -3.42 -6.94
N VAL A 113 17.52 -3.46 -5.61
CA VAL A 113 18.75 -3.16 -4.89
C VAL A 113 19.08 -4.29 -3.93
N SER A 114 20.34 -4.67 -3.88
CA SER A 114 20.81 -5.74 -3.00
C SER A 114 21.62 -5.17 -1.85
N THR A 115 21.41 -5.70 -0.65
CA THR A 115 22.21 -5.39 0.53
C THR A 115 22.88 -6.65 1.04
N ASP A 116 24.17 -6.54 1.33
CA ASP A 116 24.91 -7.60 2.00
C ASP A 116 24.88 -7.34 3.52
N SER A 117 24.21 -8.22 4.27
CA SER A 117 24.21 -8.17 5.74
C SER A 117 25.27 -9.10 6.36
N GLY A 118 26.20 -9.63 5.56
CA GLY A 118 27.23 -10.58 5.97
C GLY A 118 26.75 -12.03 6.14
N SER A 119 25.45 -12.25 6.36
CA SER A 119 24.83 -13.57 6.50
C SER A 119 24.06 -14.03 5.26
N GLU A 120 23.48 -13.08 4.51
CA GLU A 120 22.72 -13.35 3.28
C GLU A 120 22.65 -12.06 2.43
N ILE A 121 22.56 -12.22 1.10
CA ILE A 121 22.26 -11.10 0.20
C ILE A 121 20.76 -10.98 0.08
N ALA A 122 20.18 -9.93 0.67
CA ALA A 122 18.77 -9.61 0.52
C ALA A 122 18.58 -8.62 -0.64
N SER A 123 17.54 -8.82 -1.44
CA SER A 123 17.19 -7.91 -2.55
C SER A 123 15.81 -7.28 -2.34
N TYR A 124 15.72 -5.99 -2.62
CA TYR A 124 14.55 -5.16 -2.35
C TYR A 124 14.17 -4.35 -3.59
N LEU A 125 12.88 -4.34 -3.94
CA LEU A 125 12.34 -3.42 -4.93
C LEU A 125 12.07 -2.06 -4.30
N VAL A 126 12.65 -1.03 -4.89
CA VAL A 126 12.49 0.36 -4.45
C VAL A 126 11.77 1.18 -5.50
N ARG A 127 10.89 2.07 -5.04
CA ARG A 127 10.21 3.08 -5.86
C ARG A 127 10.12 4.38 -5.10
N LEU A 128 10.00 5.48 -5.85
CA LEU A 128 9.84 6.81 -5.31
C LEU A 128 8.52 7.39 -5.81
N LEU A 129 7.73 7.92 -4.89
CA LEU A 129 6.46 8.58 -5.17
C LEU A 129 6.54 10.04 -4.75
N THR A 130 5.80 10.95 -5.38
CA THR A 130 5.67 12.32 -4.83
C THR A 130 4.94 12.29 -3.51
N TYR A 131 5.34 13.13 -2.55
CA TYR A 131 4.61 13.27 -1.30
C TYR A 131 3.25 13.93 -1.56
N LEU A 132 2.21 13.46 -0.89
CA LEU A 132 0.87 14.05 -0.93
C LEU A 132 0.66 14.89 0.33
N PRO A 133 0.28 16.17 0.21
CA PRO A 133 -0.04 17.00 1.35
C PRO A 133 -1.37 16.59 1.97
N GLY A 134 -1.54 16.89 3.25
CA GLY A 134 -2.76 16.63 4.00
C GLY A 134 -2.48 15.86 5.28
N ARG A 135 -3.54 15.52 5.99
CA ARG A 135 -3.51 14.71 7.21
C ARG A 135 -4.42 13.51 7.06
N PRO A 136 -4.07 12.35 7.64
CA PRO A 136 -4.98 11.21 7.68
C PRO A 136 -6.32 11.57 8.31
N ILE A 137 -7.40 10.98 7.80
CA ILE A 137 -8.74 11.17 8.37
C ILE A 137 -8.82 10.72 9.84
N ALA A 138 -8.03 9.72 10.22
CA ALA A 138 -7.90 9.25 11.61
C ALA A 138 -7.47 10.34 12.60
N GLU A 139 -6.87 11.44 12.13
CA GLU A 139 -6.36 12.54 12.97
C GLU A 139 -7.34 13.72 13.11
N ILE A 140 -8.53 13.65 12.51
CA ILE A 140 -9.50 14.74 12.55
C ILE A 140 -10.87 14.29 13.08
N PRO A 141 -11.70 15.21 13.60
CA PRO A 141 -13.07 14.89 13.97
C PRO A 141 -13.88 14.41 12.76
N ILE A 142 -14.46 13.21 12.88
CA ILE A 142 -15.33 12.64 11.85
C ILE A 142 -16.69 13.32 11.87
N SER A 143 -17.20 13.68 10.69
CA SER A 143 -18.55 14.18 10.49
C SER A 143 -19.35 13.31 9.51
N PRO A 144 -20.69 13.29 9.59
CA PRO A 144 -21.52 12.58 8.62
C PRO A 144 -21.25 13.03 7.17
N GLN A 145 -21.00 14.32 6.95
CA GLN A 145 -20.65 14.84 5.62
C GLN A 145 -19.34 14.23 5.12
N LEU A 146 -18.30 14.18 5.97
CA LEU A 146 -17.02 13.57 5.58
C LEU A 146 -17.17 12.08 5.24
N LEU A 147 -17.95 11.33 6.00
CA LEU A 147 -18.24 9.92 5.69
C LEU A 147 -18.95 9.75 4.34
N TYR A 148 -19.89 10.64 4.01
CA TYR A 148 -20.54 10.65 2.71
C TYR A 148 -19.54 10.93 1.56
N GLU A 149 -18.64 11.90 1.75
CA GLU A 149 -17.58 12.22 0.79
C GLU A 149 -16.63 11.03 0.56
N ILE A 150 -16.20 10.35 1.63
CA ILE A 150 -15.37 9.13 1.56
C ILE A 150 -16.11 8.02 0.81
N GLY A 151 -17.37 7.76 1.14
CA GLY A 151 -18.17 6.74 0.47
C GLY A 151 -18.35 7.03 -1.03
N ARG A 152 -18.58 8.30 -1.38
CA ARG A 152 -18.66 8.73 -2.79
C ARG A 152 -17.32 8.55 -3.51
N LEU A 153 -16.21 8.86 -2.86
CA LEU A 153 -14.87 8.64 -3.40
C LEU A 153 -14.60 7.15 -3.63
N ALA A 154 -14.89 6.29 -2.65
CA ALA A 154 -14.73 4.84 -2.74
C ALA A 154 -15.53 4.26 -3.92
N GLY A 155 -16.81 4.64 -4.05
CA GLY A 155 -17.63 4.20 -5.19
C GLY A 155 -17.12 4.70 -6.54
N LYS A 156 -16.60 5.94 -6.61
CA LYS A 156 -15.97 6.47 -7.83
C LYS A 156 -14.68 5.72 -8.16
N LEU A 157 -13.87 5.40 -7.15
CA LEU A 157 -12.61 4.66 -7.28
C LEU A 157 -12.88 3.28 -7.90
N ASP A 158 -13.76 2.49 -7.31
CA ASP A 158 -14.10 1.16 -7.79
C ASP A 158 -14.64 1.18 -9.22
N LYS A 159 -15.56 2.10 -9.54
CA LYS A 159 -16.10 2.28 -10.89
C LYS A 159 -15.03 2.69 -11.91
N THR A 160 -14.00 3.42 -11.48
CA THR A 160 -12.89 3.81 -12.35
C THR A 160 -11.95 2.63 -12.60
N LEU A 161 -11.65 1.85 -11.56
CA LEU A 161 -10.78 0.67 -11.62
C LEU A 161 -11.36 -0.46 -12.50
N GLU A 162 -12.68 -0.51 -12.71
CA GLU A 162 -13.31 -1.42 -13.69
C GLU A 162 -12.76 -1.25 -15.11
N LYS A 163 -12.25 -0.06 -15.45
CA LYS A 163 -11.70 0.27 -16.77
C LYS A 163 -10.18 0.09 -16.83
N PHE A 164 -9.55 -0.32 -15.73
CA PHE A 164 -8.11 -0.54 -15.69
C PHE A 164 -7.75 -1.85 -16.39
N HIS A 165 -6.83 -1.76 -17.34
CA HIS A 165 -6.31 -2.92 -18.06
C HIS A 165 -4.79 -2.92 -17.98
N HIS A 166 -4.20 -4.10 -17.72
CA HIS A 166 -2.76 -4.29 -17.71
C HIS A 166 -2.41 -5.73 -18.13
N PRO A 167 -1.38 -5.97 -18.96
CA PRO A 167 -1.02 -7.32 -19.41
C PRO A 167 -0.74 -8.30 -18.26
N LYS A 168 -0.20 -7.78 -17.15
CA LYS A 168 0.20 -8.55 -15.96
C LYS A 168 -0.85 -8.58 -14.84
N LEU A 169 -2.10 -8.19 -15.12
CA LEU A 169 -3.13 -8.04 -14.08
C LEU A 169 -3.38 -9.31 -13.24
N SER A 170 -3.14 -10.49 -13.83
CA SER A 170 -3.25 -11.77 -13.14
C SER A 170 -2.31 -11.90 -11.94
N CYS A 171 -1.22 -11.12 -11.85
CA CYS A 171 -0.33 -11.13 -10.69
C CYS A 171 -1.00 -10.64 -9.40
N LEU A 172 -2.14 -9.94 -9.50
CA LEU A 172 -2.95 -9.54 -8.33
C LEU A 172 -3.74 -10.71 -7.74
N ARG A 173 -3.92 -11.81 -8.48
CA ARG A 173 -4.64 -13.01 -8.01
C ARG A 173 -3.73 -13.84 -7.11
N ARG A 174 -3.77 -13.55 -5.81
CA ARG A 174 -2.94 -14.21 -4.79
C ARG A 174 -3.79 -15.17 -3.97
N GLU A 175 -3.86 -16.43 -4.39
CA GLU A 175 -4.77 -17.44 -3.81
C GLU A 175 -4.58 -17.69 -2.31
N ASN A 176 -3.34 -17.58 -1.81
CA ASN A 176 -3.04 -17.81 -0.38
C ASN A 176 -2.78 -16.52 0.41
N PHE A 177 -3.13 -15.35 -0.15
CA PHE A 177 -2.94 -14.09 0.54
C PHE A 177 -4.03 -13.87 1.58
N ILE A 178 -3.66 -13.82 2.86
CA ILE A 178 -4.61 -13.75 3.98
C ILE A 178 -5.48 -12.48 3.97
N TRP A 179 -5.01 -11.40 3.31
CA TRP A 179 -5.75 -10.14 3.19
C TRP A 179 -6.67 -10.09 1.96
N ASN A 180 -6.76 -11.17 1.18
CA ASN A 180 -7.78 -11.31 0.16
C ASN A 180 -9.12 -11.69 0.82
N LEU A 181 -10.18 -10.91 0.59
CA LEU A 181 -11.51 -11.13 1.18
C LEU A 181 -12.11 -12.50 0.83
N LYS A 182 -11.67 -13.13 -0.27
CA LYS A 182 -12.09 -14.49 -0.65
C LYS A 182 -11.51 -15.58 0.26
N ASN A 183 -10.44 -15.24 0.99
CA ASN A 183 -9.61 -16.17 1.74
C ASN A 183 -9.94 -16.23 3.23
N VAL A 184 -11.14 -15.79 3.64
CA VAL A 184 -11.65 -15.95 5.02
C VAL A 184 -11.45 -17.38 5.57
N PRO A 185 -11.63 -18.48 4.79
CA PRO A 185 -11.33 -19.83 5.28
C PRO A 185 -9.91 -20.06 5.78
N LEU A 186 -8.92 -19.31 5.28
CA LEU A 186 -7.54 -19.43 5.75
C LEU A 186 -7.39 -19.07 7.23
N LEU A 187 -8.38 -18.38 7.83
CA LEU A 187 -8.38 -18.05 9.25
C LEU A 187 -8.60 -19.25 10.16
N GLU A 188 -9.13 -20.38 9.66
CA GLU A 188 -9.37 -21.58 10.47
C GLU A 188 -8.10 -22.10 11.13
N LYS A 189 -6.96 -22.01 10.42
CA LYS A 189 -5.66 -22.44 10.94
C LYS A 189 -5.18 -21.60 12.12
N TYR A 190 -5.77 -20.43 12.38
CA TYR A 190 -5.42 -19.53 13.48
C TYR A 190 -6.42 -19.55 14.64
N LEU A 191 -7.49 -20.35 14.57
CA LEU A 191 -8.51 -20.41 15.63
C LEU A 191 -7.94 -20.78 17.00
N TYR A 192 -6.79 -21.47 17.03
CA TYR A 192 -6.09 -21.81 18.27
C TYR A 192 -5.68 -20.56 19.09
N ALA A 193 -5.39 -19.44 18.42
CA ALA A 193 -4.96 -18.20 19.08
C ALA A 193 -6.06 -17.59 19.96
N LEU A 194 -7.33 -17.96 19.74
CA LEU A 194 -8.48 -17.50 20.53
C LEU A 194 -8.75 -18.35 21.77
N GLY A 195 -7.96 -19.41 22.01
CA GLY A 195 -8.17 -20.32 23.14
C GLY A 195 -9.52 -21.03 23.11
N GLN A 196 -10.06 -21.38 24.28
CA GLN A 196 -11.44 -21.85 24.45
C GLN A 196 -12.30 -20.67 24.92
N SER A 197 -12.81 -19.89 23.97
CA SER A 197 -13.57 -18.68 24.24
C SER A 197 -14.82 -18.58 23.39
N ARG A 198 -15.80 -17.80 23.85
CA ARG A 198 -16.99 -17.43 23.06
C ARG A 198 -16.60 -16.78 21.72
N ASN A 199 -15.50 -16.04 21.68
CA ASN A 199 -14.99 -15.45 20.44
C ASN A 199 -14.59 -16.53 19.42
N ARG A 200 -13.97 -17.63 19.87
CA ARG A 200 -13.65 -18.76 18.98
C ARG A 200 -14.90 -19.37 18.37
N GLU A 201 -15.96 -19.56 19.17
CA GLU A 201 -17.23 -20.09 18.67
C GLU A 201 -17.83 -19.17 17.60
N ILE A 202 -17.89 -17.87 17.88
CA ILE A 202 -18.41 -16.86 16.94
C ILE A 202 -17.59 -16.85 15.64
N VAL A 203 -16.26 -16.76 15.73
CA VAL A 203 -15.40 -16.73 14.54
C VAL A 203 -15.53 -18.02 13.73
N THR A 204 -15.59 -19.18 14.40
CA THR A 204 -15.81 -20.48 13.72
C THR A 204 -17.14 -20.49 12.97
N GLN A 205 -18.22 -20.02 13.59
CA GLN A 205 -19.54 -19.92 12.95
C GLN A 205 -19.51 -18.98 11.74
N VAL A 206 -18.89 -17.80 11.86
CA VAL A 206 -18.75 -16.84 10.75
C VAL A 206 -17.99 -17.46 9.58
N ILE A 207 -16.91 -18.21 9.83
CA ILE A 207 -16.17 -18.88 8.77
C ILE A 207 -17.03 -19.96 8.09
N GLN A 208 -17.80 -20.76 8.85
CA GLN A 208 -18.69 -21.76 8.25
C GLN A 208 -19.81 -21.11 7.42
N LEU A 209 -20.39 -20.01 7.89
CA LEU A 209 -21.38 -19.24 7.13
C LEU A 209 -20.76 -18.70 5.83
N PHE A 210 -19.55 -18.14 5.90
CA PHE A 210 -18.85 -17.66 4.71
C PHE A 210 -18.63 -18.78 3.68
N LYS A 211 -18.21 -19.97 4.14
CA LYS A 211 -18.05 -21.14 3.26
C LYS A 211 -19.39 -21.57 2.63
N GLY A 212 -20.46 -21.63 3.42
CA GLY A 212 -21.76 -22.10 2.95
C GLY A 212 -22.48 -21.10 2.04
N GLU A 213 -22.37 -19.80 2.33
CA GLU A 213 -23.21 -18.77 1.70
C GLU A 213 -22.46 -17.91 0.67
N VAL A 214 -21.17 -17.68 0.86
CA VAL A 214 -20.36 -16.80 -0.02
C VAL A 214 -19.56 -17.62 -1.02
N LEU A 215 -18.78 -18.61 -0.58
CA LEU A 215 -17.92 -19.38 -1.49
C LEU A 215 -18.71 -20.17 -2.54
N THR A 216 -19.88 -20.69 -2.16
CA THR A 216 -20.76 -21.44 -3.07
C THR A 216 -21.31 -20.58 -4.22
N LYS A 217 -21.34 -19.25 -4.03
CA LYS A 217 -21.83 -18.27 -5.01
C LYS A 217 -20.71 -17.37 -5.53
N LEU A 218 -19.45 -17.71 -5.27
CA LEU A 218 -18.33 -16.81 -5.53
C LEU A 218 -18.18 -16.43 -7.01
N GLY A 219 -18.53 -17.35 -7.90
CA GLY A 219 -18.55 -17.12 -9.35
C GLY A 219 -19.65 -16.16 -9.83
N ASP A 220 -20.69 -15.94 -9.03
CA ASP A 220 -21.79 -15.01 -9.35
C ASP A 220 -21.44 -13.57 -8.95
N PHE A 221 -20.44 -13.39 -8.07
CA PHE A 221 -19.99 -12.06 -7.67
C PHE A 221 -19.00 -11.49 -8.68
N ARG A 222 -19.18 -10.21 -8.99
CA ARG A 222 -18.25 -9.46 -9.83
C ARG A 222 -16.90 -9.31 -9.14
N GLU A 223 -15.84 -9.73 -9.82
CA GLU A 223 -14.47 -9.39 -9.43
C GLU A 223 -14.11 -7.98 -9.89
N CYS A 224 -13.36 -7.24 -9.07
CA CYS A 224 -12.77 -5.97 -9.45
C CYS A 224 -11.41 -5.80 -8.77
N VAL A 225 -10.55 -4.99 -9.40
CA VAL A 225 -9.41 -4.39 -8.71
C VAL A 225 -9.96 -3.34 -7.75
N ASN A 226 -9.52 -3.38 -6.51
CA ASN A 226 -9.86 -2.39 -5.49
C ASN A 226 -8.58 -1.84 -4.85
N HIS A 227 -8.71 -0.82 -4.00
CA HIS A 227 -7.58 -0.32 -3.22
C HIS A 227 -7.01 -1.38 -2.26
N GLY A 228 -7.88 -2.24 -1.72
CA GLY A 228 -7.52 -3.33 -0.81
C GLY A 228 -7.23 -2.91 0.63
N ASP A 229 -7.18 -1.61 0.94
CA ASP A 229 -6.91 -1.07 2.28
C ASP A 229 -7.33 0.41 2.41
N LEU A 230 -8.52 0.76 1.90
CA LEU A 230 -9.02 2.13 1.93
C LEU A 230 -9.57 2.46 3.32
N ASN A 231 -8.67 2.82 4.24
CA ASN A 231 -8.96 3.12 5.64
C ASN A 231 -8.68 4.59 6.01
N ASP A 232 -9.02 4.97 7.24
CA ASP A 232 -8.88 6.33 7.78
C ASP A 232 -7.44 6.82 7.94
N HIS A 233 -6.45 5.92 7.93
CA HIS A 233 -5.03 6.27 7.86
C HIS A 233 -4.50 6.47 6.43
N ASN A 234 -5.16 5.89 5.42
CA ASN A 234 -4.73 5.92 4.02
C ASN A 234 -5.45 6.97 3.17
N ILE A 235 -6.49 7.62 3.70
CA ILE A 235 -7.14 8.77 3.07
C ILE A 235 -6.63 10.04 3.72
N LEU A 236 -6.09 10.96 2.91
CA LEU A 236 -5.61 12.26 3.35
C LEU A 236 -6.64 13.36 3.06
N VAL A 237 -6.70 14.33 3.96
CA VAL A 237 -7.57 15.50 3.83
C VAL A 237 -6.85 16.81 4.12
N GLU A 238 -7.36 17.88 3.50
CA GLU A 238 -6.94 19.25 3.76
C GLU A 238 -8.14 20.13 4.13
N ALA A 239 -7.91 21.06 5.06
CA ALA A 239 -8.93 22.01 5.48
C ALA A 239 -9.22 23.03 4.36
N ILE A 240 -10.50 23.26 4.11
CA ILE A 240 -10.99 24.28 3.18
C ILE A 240 -10.90 25.62 3.91
N LYS A 241 -9.98 26.50 3.47
CA LYS A 241 -9.64 27.77 4.15
C LYS A 241 -10.78 28.80 4.23
N SER A 242 -11.96 28.54 3.66
CA SER A 242 -12.99 29.57 3.43
C SER A 242 -14.33 29.35 4.14
N ALA A 243 -14.46 28.41 5.07
CA ALA A 243 -15.74 28.19 5.76
C ALA A 243 -15.83 29.01 7.07
N PRO A 244 -16.86 29.87 7.24
CA PRO A 244 -17.22 30.43 8.53
C PRO A 244 -17.92 29.33 9.35
N GLU A 245 -17.37 29.06 10.54
CA GLU A 245 -17.82 28.05 11.52
C GLU A 245 -17.65 26.58 11.11
N GLY A 246 -16.63 25.93 11.70
CA GLY A 246 -16.30 24.52 11.51
C GLY A 246 -15.30 24.26 10.39
N ALA A 247 -14.20 23.57 10.70
CA ALA A 247 -13.24 23.15 9.68
C ALA A 247 -13.91 22.14 8.74
N THR A 248 -14.18 22.55 7.51
CA THR A 248 -14.60 21.65 6.43
C THR A 248 -13.35 21.08 5.76
N TYR A 249 -13.40 19.81 5.39
CA TYR A 249 -12.26 19.09 4.81
C TYR A 249 -12.62 18.57 3.42
N HIS A 250 -11.64 18.51 2.54
CA HIS A 250 -11.74 17.80 1.26
C HIS A 250 -10.62 16.76 1.16
N VAL A 251 -10.87 15.69 0.41
CA VAL A 251 -9.87 14.64 0.20
C VAL A 251 -8.75 15.17 -0.69
N SER A 252 -7.53 15.15 -0.16
CA SER A 252 -6.30 15.61 -0.81
C SER A 252 -5.36 14.48 -1.22
N GLY A 253 -5.64 13.24 -0.77
CA GLY A 253 -4.80 12.09 -1.09
C GLY A 253 -5.49 10.74 -0.88
N ILE A 254 -5.24 9.80 -1.80
CA ILE A 254 -5.48 8.35 -1.66
C ILE A 254 -4.34 7.56 -2.32
#